data_AF-A0A2M7IK99-F1
#
_entry.id   AF-A0A2M7IK99-F1
#
_cell.length_a   1.000
_cell.length_b   1.000
_cell.length_c   1.000
_cell.angle_alpha   90.00
_cell.angle_beta   90.00
_cell.angle_gamma   90.00
#
_symmetry.space_group_name_H-M   'P 1'
#
loop_
_entity.id
_entity.type
_entity.pdbx_description
1 polymer ?
#
loop_
_entity_poly.entity_id
_entity_poly.type
_entity_poly.pdbx_seq_one_letter_code
_entity_poly.pdbx_strand_id
1 'polypeptide(L)'
;MFKLAELLLTMTAATVIVGGVAVNVPDILNEASDTQKVANLRQIATALELYYSYNDTYPKTNFEGLISELSEGNYLGSLPTTPEKYEYQGLNAGEGYILKTLLETPDSHYSESNYCQTPYYCLKM
;
A
#
# COMPACT_ATOMS: atom_id res chain seq x y z
N MET A 1 14.63 -48.51 25.54
CA MET A 1 13.72 -49.03 24.50
C MET A 1 12.45 -48.19 24.57
N PHE A 2 12.33 -47.19 23.71
CA PHE A 2 11.16 -46.32 23.62
C PHE A 2 9.99 -47.15 23.06
N LYS A 3 8.81 -47.10 23.69
CA LYS A 3 7.70 -47.98 23.30
C LYS A 3 6.92 -47.37 22.13
N LEU A 4 6.49 -48.19 21.19
CA LEU A 4 5.69 -47.76 20.02
C LEU A 4 4.42 -46.97 20.42
N ALA A 5 3.84 -47.28 21.59
CA ALA A 5 2.68 -46.57 22.14
C ALA A 5 2.98 -45.10 22.51
N GLU A 6 4.23 -44.80 22.90
CA GLU A 6 4.67 -43.46 23.28
C GLU A 6 4.85 -42.56 22.04
N LEU A 7 5.38 -43.14 20.96
CA LEU A 7 5.45 -42.48 19.66
C LEU A 7 4.04 -42.23 19.07
N LEU A 8 3.11 -43.17 19.26
CA LEU A 8 1.74 -43.05 18.78
C LEU A 8 0.98 -41.91 19.48
N LEU A 9 1.07 -41.81 20.80
CA LEU A 9 0.43 -40.75 21.58
C LEU A 9 0.97 -39.36 21.21
N THR A 10 2.26 -39.27 20.89
CA THR A 10 2.90 -38.02 20.51
C THR A 10 2.38 -37.53 19.15
N MET A 11 2.20 -38.43 18.18
CA MET A 11 1.68 -38.08 16.87
C MET A 11 0.20 -37.69 16.91
N THR A 12 -0.62 -38.32 17.75
CA THR A 12 -2.03 -37.94 17.93
C THR A 12 -2.20 -36.63 18.68
N ALA A 13 -1.35 -36.34 19.66
CA ALA A 13 -1.34 -35.03 20.32
C ALA A 13 -0.92 -33.90 19.36
N ALA A 14 0.09 -34.15 18.50
CA ALA A 14 0.57 -33.16 17.53
C ALA A 14 -0.49 -32.81 16.48
N THR A 15 -1.25 -33.77 15.97
CA THR A 15 -2.31 -33.50 14.96
C THR A 15 -3.45 -32.65 15.52
N VAL A 16 -3.82 -32.84 16.80
CA VAL A 16 -4.85 -32.03 17.47
C VAL A 16 -4.41 -30.57 17.60
N ILE A 17 -3.14 -30.32 17.89
CA ILE A 17 -2.61 -28.95 18.03
C ILE A 17 -2.57 -28.24 16.68
N VAL A 18 -2.19 -28.94 15.59
CA VAL A 18 -2.12 -28.35 14.24
C VAL A 18 -3.50 -27.97 13.70
N GLY A 19 -4.56 -28.72 14.06
CA GLY A 19 -5.93 -28.40 13.62
C GLY A 19 -6.55 -27.15 14.24
N GLY A 20 -5.98 -26.62 15.33
CA GLY A 20 -6.56 -25.50 16.09
C GLY A 20 -6.22 -24.09 15.59
N VAL A 21 -5.28 -23.95 14.66
CA VAL A 21 -4.78 -22.65 14.18
C VAL A 21 -5.07 -22.47 12.69
N ALA A 22 -6.34 -22.24 12.36
CA ALA A 22 -6.71 -21.72 11.05
C ALA A 22 -6.44 -20.21 11.03
N VAL A 23 -5.23 -19.82 10.66
CA VAL A 23 -4.93 -18.43 10.30
C VAL A 23 -5.22 -18.24 8.81
N ASN A 24 -6.02 -17.22 8.48
CA ASN A 24 -6.24 -16.83 7.09
C ASN A 24 -4.98 -16.12 6.58
N VAL A 25 -4.01 -16.89 6.11
CA VAL A 25 -2.80 -16.37 5.45
C VAL A 25 -3.12 -15.37 4.33
N PRO A 26 -4.19 -15.51 3.52
CA PRO A 26 -4.53 -14.53 2.49
C PRO A 26 -4.81 -13.13 3.06
N ASP A 27 -5.48 -13.04 4.20
CA ASP A 27 -5.85 -11.75 4.80
C ASP A 27 -4.60 -10.98 5.25
N ILE A 28 -3.64 -11.68 5.87
CA ILE A 28 -2.36 -11.09 6.31
C ILE A 28 -1.54 -10.59 5.13
N LEU A 29 -1.51 -11.34 4.02
CA LEU A 29 -0.77 -10.94 2.82
C LEU A 29 -1.39 -9.72 2.15
N ASN A 30 -2.72 -9.64 2.12
CA ASN A 30 -3.44 -8.50 1.58
C ASN A 30 -3.20 -7.24 2.43
N GLU A 31 -3.26 -7.36 3.75
CA GLU A 31 -2.99 -6.25 4.68
C GLU A 31 -1.54 -5.75 4.56
N ALA A 32 -0.57 -6.65 4.42
CA ALA A 32 0.83 -6.29 4.19
C ALA A 32 1.01 -5.54 2.86
N SER A 33 0.33 -5.99 1.79
CA SER A 33 0.35 -5.30 0.49
C SER A 33 -0.27 -3.91 0.58
N ASP A 34 -1.41 -3.78 1.25
CA ASP A 34 -2.10 -2.50 1.41
C ASP A 34 -1.27 -1.51 2.25
N THR A 35 -0.61 -1.98 3.31
CA THR A 35 0.36 -1.19 4.09
C THR A 35 1.49 -0.66 3.21
N GLN A 36 2.04 -1.51 2.34
CA GLN A 36 3.09 -1.11 1.40
C GLN A 36 2.59 -0.05 0.40
N LYS A 37 1.36 -0.20 -0.13
CA LYS A 37 0.75 0.78 -1.05
C LYS A 37 0.56 2.15 -0.38
N VAL A 38 0.05 2.16 0.86
CA VAL A 38 -0.12 3.40 1.64
C VAL A 38 1.22 4.07 1.93
N ALA A 39 2.25 3.30 2.29
CA ALA A 39 3.60 3.82 2.51
C ALA A 39 4.18 4.46 1.24
N ASN A 40 4.03 3.79 0.09
CA ASN A 40 4.46 4.32 -1.21
C ASN A 40 3.73 5.63 -1.55
N LEU A 41 2.42 5.73 -1.32
CA LEU A 41 1.67 6.96 -1.55
C LEU A 41 2.16 8.13 -0.70
N ARG A 42 2.48 7.88 0.58
CA ARG A 42 3.06 8.92 1.46
C ARG A 42 4.44 9.37 1.00
N GLN A 43 5.25 8.46 0.47
CA GLN A 43 6.54 8.81 -0.12
C GLN A 43 6.36 9.69 -1.37
N ILE A 44 5.43 9.34 -2.26
CA ILE A 44 5.12 10.17 -3.44
C ILE A 44 4.57 11.54 -3.02
N ALA A 45 3.67 11.60 -2.03
CA ALA A 45 3.16 12.86 -1.50
C ALA A 45 4.31 13.74 -0.98
N THR A 46 5.24 13.17 -0.21
CA THR A 46 6.42 13.91 0.29
C THR A 46 7.31 14.41 -0.85
N ALA A 47 7.51 13.60 -1.89
CA ALA A 47 8.26 14.00 -3.08
C ALA A 47 7.54 15.11 -3.88
N LEU A 48 6.21 15.08 -3.94
CA LEU A 48 5.39 16.15 -4.52
C LEU A 48 5.50 17.46 -3.74
N GLU A 49 5.47 17.41 -2.40
CA GLU A 49 5.70 18.60 -1.57
C GLU A 49 7.09 19.19 -1.81
N LEU A 50 8.10 18.34 -1.96
CA LEU A 50 9.45 18.77 -2.28
C LEU A 50 9.51 19.40 -3.68
N TYR A 51 8.89 18.78 -4.69
CA TYR A 51 8.78 19.34 -6.04
C TYR A 51 8.09 20.71 -6.03
N TYR A 52 6.99 20.84 -5.28
CA TYR A 52 6.27 22.10 -5.12
C TYR A 52 7.16 23.19 -4.51
N SER A 53 7.97 22.84 -3.50
CA SER A 53 8.93 23.79 -2.90
C SER A 53 9.97 24.35 -3.88
N TYR A 54 10.23 23.68 -5.01
CA TYR A 54 11.17 24.15 -6.04
C TYR A 54 10.50 24.81 -7.25
N ASN A 55 9.28 24.36 -7.60
CA ASN A 55 8.60 24.77 -8.84
C ASN A 55 7.37 25.65 -8.60
N ASP A 56 6.98 25.88 -7.34
CA ASP A 56 5.77 26.61 -6.91
C ASP A 56 4.46 26.07 -7.53
N THR A 57 4.49 24.84 -8.05
CA THR A 57 3.34 24.16 -8.66
C THR A 57 3.51 22.65 -8.55
N TYR A 58 2.40 21.93 -8.42
CA TYR A 58 2.37 20.48 -8.61
C TYR A 58 2.34 20.14 -10.11
N PRO A 59 2.87 18.97 -10.51
CA PRO A 59 2.88 18.51 -11.90
C PRO A 59 1.47 18.41 -12.49
N LYS A 60 1.26 18.96 -13.68
CA LYS A 60 -0.05 18.95 -14.39
C LYS A 60 -0.12 17.81 -15.40
N THR A 61 0.23 16.62 -14.95
CA THR A 61 0.40 15.44 -15.79
C THR A 61 -0.35 14.24 -15.21
N ASN A 62 -0.35 13.12 -15.93
CA ASN A 62 -0.85 11.84 -15.43
C ASN A 62 0.19 11.17 -14.51
N PHE A 63 -0.16 10.04 -13.90
CA PHE A 63 0.75 9.33 -13.01
C PHE A 63 2.09 8.95 -13.68
N GLU A 64 2.07 8.54 -14.95
CA GLU A 64 3.30 8.19 -15.68
C GLU A 64 4.24 9.40 -15.86
N GLY A 65 3.70 10.55 -16.28
CA GLY A 65 4.49 11.77 -16.40
C GLY A 65 4.99 12.26 -15.05
N LEU A 66 4.19 12.10 -13.99
CA LEU A 66 4.60 12.45 -12.62
C LEU A 66 5.85 11.65 -12.22
N ILE A 67 5.83 10.35 -12.47
CA ILE A 67 6.96 9.48 -12.16
C ILE A 67 8.20 9.88 -12.95
N SER A 68 8.06 10.26 -14.24
CA SER A 68 9.18 10.79 -15.03
C SER A 68 9.76 12.06 -14.40
N GLU A 69 8.92 13.04 -14.10
CA GLU A 69 9.34 14.32 -13.53
C GLU A 69 10.01 14.16 -12.15
N LEU A 70 9.43 13.34 -11.28
CA LEU A 70 10.00 13.07 -9.95
C LEU A 70 11.30 12.26 -10.02
N SER A 71 11.41 11.33 -10.98
CA SER A 71 12.62 10.53 -11.20
C SER A 71 13.75 11.37 -11.81
N GLU A 72 13.45 12.24 -12.76
CA GLU A 72 14.41 13.16 -13.37
C GLU A 72 14.91 14.20 -12.35
N GLY A 73 14.01 14.68 -11.50
CA GLY A 73 14.34 15.61 -10.42
C GLY A 73 15.00 14.97 -9.19
N ASN A 74 15.19 13.64 -9.19
CA ASN A 74 15.74 12.88 -8.06
C ASN A 74 15.01 13.12 -6.73
N TYR A 75 13.70 13.38 -6.80
CA TYR A 75 12.84 13.63 -5.63
C TYR A 75 12.31 12.33 -5.02
N LEU A 76 12.39 11.21 -5.76
CA LEU A 76 12.01 9.88 -5.32
C LEU A 76 13.24 8.98 -5.19
N GLY A 77 13.45 8.42 -3.99
CA GLY A 77 14.56 7.48 -3.74
C GLY A 77 14.34 6.08 -4.35
N SER A 78 13.08 5.69 -4.56
CA SER A 78 12.73 4.44 -5.22
C SER A 78 11.32 4.51 -5.80
N LEU A 79 11.14 3.95 -7.01
CA LEU A 79 9.82 3.83 -7.61
C LEU A 79 9.00 2.73 -6.91
N PRO A 80 7.68 2.94 -6.71
CA PRO A 80 6.80 1.88 -6.24
C PRO A 80 6.88 0.68 -7.19
N THR A 81 6.94 -0.54 -6.64
CA THR A 81 7.09 -1.78 -7.43
C THR A 81 5.91 -2.07 -8.37
N THR A 82 4.76 -1.42 -8.16
CA THR A 82 3.51 -1.63 -8.93
C THR A 82 2.89 -0.30 -9.37
N PRO A 83 3.50 0.43 -10.32
CA PRO A 83 3.05 1.76 -10.71
C PRO A 83 1.61 1.78 -11.25
N GLU A 84 1.15 0.68 -11.85
CA GLU A 84 -0.20 0.54 -12.43
C GLU A 84 -1.34 0.61 -11.40
N LYS A 85 -1.03 0.42 -10.11
CA LYS A 85 -2.02 0.45 -9.01
C LYS A 85 -2.19 1.84 -8.39
N TYR A 86 -1.53 2.85 -8.94
CA TYR A 86 -1.61 4.23 -8.45
C TYR A 86 -2.14 5.14 -9.54
N GLU A 87 -3.00 6.07 -9.13
CA GLU A 87 -3.50 7.11 -10.01
C GLU A 87 -3.20 8.48 -9.38
N TYR A 88 -2.85 9.43 -10.23
CA TYR A 88 -2.58 10.81 -9.88
C TYR A 88 -3.43 11.74 -10.73
N GLN A 89 -3.99 12.76 -10.09
CA GLN A 89 -4.72 13.83 -10.73
C GLN A 89 -4.31 15.17 -10.12
N GLY A 90 -3.66 16.02 -10.91
CA GLY A 90 -3.46 17.42 -10.55
C GLY A 90 -4.79 18.20 -10.55
N LEU A 91 -5.03 18.99 -9.51
CA LEU A 91 -6.20 19.87 -9.37
C LEU A 91 -5.81 21.33 -9.63
N ASN A 92 -6.81 22.17 -9.95
CA ASN A 92 -6.72 23.63 -9.97
C ASN A 92 -5.44 24.18 -10.63
N ALA A 93 -5.07 23.62 -11.78
CA ALA A 93 -3.88 24.02 -12.51
C ALA A 93 -2.58 24.01 -11.67
N GLY A 94 -2.38 22.97 -10.84
CA GLY A 94 -1.13 22.73 -10.10
C GLY A 94 -1.11 23.27 -8.67
N GLU A 95 -2.25 23.74 -8.15
CA GLU A 95 -2.38 24.19 -6.76
C GLU A 95 -2.71 23.04 -5.78
N GLY A 96 -3.10 21.88 -6.29
CA GLY A 96 -3.36 20.70 -5.46
C GLY A 96 -3.30 19.42 -6.26
N TYR A 97 -3.45 18.29 -5.58
CA TYR A 97 -3.45 16.98 -6.22
C TYR A 97 -4.33 15.98 -5.48
N ILE A 98 -4.73 14.94 -6.20
CA ILE A 98 -5.32 13.74 -5.64
C ILE A 98 -4.46 12.56 -6.07
N LEU A 99 -3.97 11.81 -5.08
CA LEU A 99 -3.35 10.51 -5.27
C LEU A 99 -4.30 9.43 -4.77
N LYS A 100 -4.42 8.32 -5.49
CA LYS A 100 -5.27 7.20 -5.08
C LYS A 100 -4.68 5.85 -5.43
N THR A 101 -4.99 4.85 -4.62
CA THR A 101 -4.65 3.44 -4.87
C THR A 101 -5.79 2.52 -4.44
N LEU A 102 -5.87 1.34 -5.06
CA LEU A 102 -6.84 0.30 -4.74
C LEU A 102 -6.33 -0.57 -3.58
N LEU A 103 -7.12 -0.69 -2.51
CA LEU A 103 -6.86 -1.63 -1.42
C LEU A 103 -7.52 -2.98 -1.70
N GLU A 104 -6.82 -4.08 -1.41
CA GLU A 104 -7.40 -5.43 -1.51
C GLU A 104 -8.33 -5.72 -0.32
N THR A 105 -8.02 -5.12 0.83
CA THR A 105 -8.79 -5.17 2.06
C THR A 105 -9.35 -3.78 2.38
N PRO A 106 -10.60 -3.46 1.97
CA PRO A 106 -11.19 -2.17 2.24
C PRO A 106 -11.45 -2.00 3.74
N ASP A 107 -10.59 -1.25 4.42
CA ASP A 107 -10.80 -0.84 5.80
C ASP A 107 -11.31 0.61 5.86
N SER A 108 -12.27 0.85 6.75
CA SER A 108 -12.75 2.18 7.14
C SER A 108 -11.65 3.08 7.71
N HIS A 109 -10.59 2.51 8.28
CA HIS A 109 -9.46 3.27 8.82
C HIS A 109 -8.67 4.03 7.75
N TYR A 110 -8.73 3.54 6.51
CA TYR A 110 -8.00 4.09 5.36
C TYR A 110 -8.82 5.14 4.57
N SER A 111 -10.10 5.35 4.88
CA SER A 111 -10.91 6.36 4.20
C SER A 111 -10.66 7.76 4.79
N GLU A 112 -9.58 8.41 4.38
CA GLU A 112 -9.42 9.84 4.62
C GLU A 112 -10.08 10.61 3.47
N SER A 113 -11.20 11.28 3.79
CA SER A 113 -11.94 12.28 2.98
C SER A 113 -13.15 11.81 2.16
N ASN A 114 -14.10 12.74 2.00
CA ASN A 114 -15.30 12.62 1.15
C ASN A 114 -15.00 12.50 -0.37
N TYR A 115 -13.72 12.48 -0.77
CA TYR A 115 -13.30 12.47 -2.18
C TYR A 115 -12.97 11.07 -2.70
N CYS A 116 -12.78 10.08 -1.82
CA CYS A 116 -12.57 8.70 -2.20
C CYS A 116 -13.42 7.76 -1.37
N GLN A 117 -14.15 6.88 -2.06
CA GLN A 117 -14.95 5.84 -1.43
C GLN A 117 -14.14 4.54 -1.36
N THR A 118 -14.42 3.71 -0.36
CA THR A 118 -13.92 2.35 -0.28
C THR A 118 -14.19 1.61 -1.59
N PRO A 119 -13.22 0.87 -2.17
CA PRO A 119 -11.97 0.35 -1.58
C PRO A 119 -10.71 1.22 -1.82
N TYR A 120 -10.84 2.50 -2.13
CA TYR A 120 -9.68 3.33 -2.48
C TYR A 120 -9.11 4.07 -1.27
N TYR A 121 -7.78 4.08 -1.13
CA TYR A 121 -7.05 4.99 -0.23
C TYR A 121 -6.55 6.19 -1.02
N CYS A 122 -6.80 7.40 -0.52
CA CYS A 122 -6.48 8.63 -1.23
C CYS A 122 -5.84 9.68 -0.34
N LEU A 123 -4.96 10.47 -0.94
CA LEU A 123 -4.35 11.66 -0.36
C LEU A 123 -4.73 12.86 -1.21
N LYS A 124 -5.20 13.92 -0.54
CA LYS A 124 -5.52 15.21 -1.15
C LYS A 124 -4.76 16.31 -0.44
N MET A 125 -4.19 17.22 -1.22
CA MET A 125 -3.68 18.52 -0.78
C MET A 125 -4.49 19.63 -1.45
#